data_AF-A0A1G5G365-F1
#
_entry.id   AF-A0A1G5G365-F1
#
_cell.length_a   1.000
_cell.length_b   1.000
_cell.length_c   1.000
_cell.angle_alpha   90.00
_cell.angle_beta   90.00
_cell.angle_gamma   90.00
#
_symmetry.space_group_name_H-M   'P 1'
#
loop_
_entity.id
_entity.type
_entity.pdbx_description
1 polymer ?
#
loop_
_entity_poly.entity_id
_entity_poly.type
_entity_poly.pdbx_seq_one_letter_code
_entity_poly.pdbx_strand_id
1 'polypeptide(L)'
;MTDSQKEWIIAKERLISNVTSLGFPADLGEQCAKQLGSPKAMNRMSAYLSYEKPKSVELVVDEMLAICSEIEAWREKKSAEEANAKYNEILYYGLNDI
;
A
#
# COMPACT_ATOMS: atom_id res chain seq x y z
N MET A 1 -2.68 9.43 21.39
CA MET A 1 -2.78 8.98 19.99
C MET A 1 -1.77 9.77 19.18
N THR A 2 -0.84 9.10 18.50
CA THR A 2 0.21 9.75 17.68
C THR A 2 -0.39 10.30 16.38
N ASP A 3 0.31 11.19 15.70
CA ASP A 3 -0.19 11.75 14.44
C ASP A 3 -0.32 10.68 13.34
N SER A 4 0.59 9.70 13.32
CA SER A 4 0.47 8.52 12.43
C SER A 4 -0.75 7.66 12.74
N GLN A 5 -1.11 7.49 14.01
CA GLN A 5 -2.32 6.76 14.40
C GLN A 5 -3.58 7.51 13.97
N LYS A 6 -3.60 8.84 14.11
CA LYS A 6 -4.73 9.68 13.63
C LYS A 6 -4.87 9.58 12.12
N GLU A 7 -3.77 9.70 11.38
CA GLU A 7 -3.76 9.60 9.92
C GLU A 7 -4.30 8.26 9.44
N TRP A 8 -3.90 7.17 10.10
CA TRP A 8 -4.40 5.84 9.80
C TRP A 8 -5.90 5.71 10.04
N ILE A 9 -6.41 6.23 11.16
CA ILE A 9 -7.85 6.21 11.46
C ILE A 9 -8.61 7.00 10.41
N ILE A 10 -8.16 8.22 10.09
CA ILE A 10 -8.81 9.07 9.08
C ILE A 10 -8.86 8.37 7.71
N ALA A 11 -7.75 7.77 7.29
CA ALA A 11 -7.68 7.05 6.03
C ALA A 11 -8.57 5.79 6.01
N LYS A 12 -8.62 5.04 7.13
CA LYS A 12 -9.50 3.89 7.29
C LYS A 12 -10.97 4.30 7.19
N GLU A 13 -11.40 5.29 7.97
CA GLU A 13 -12.80 5.75 7.99
C GLU A 13 -13.23 6.26 6.62
N ARG A 14 -12.35 6.98 5.92
CA ARG A 14 -12.59 7.42 4.54
C ARG A 14 -12.78 6.24 3.59
N LEU A 15 -11.92 5.22 3.68
CA LEU A 15 -12.03 4.03 2.84
C LEU A 15 -13.35 3.29 3.08
N ILE A 16 -13.73 3.07 4.34
CA ILE A 16 -15.00 2.42 4.72
C ILE A 16 -16.20 3.23 4.22
N SER A 17 -16.16 4.55 4.38
CA SER A 17 -17.20 5.45 3.87
C SER A 17 -17.34 5.34 2.36
N ASN A 18 -16.24 5.34 1.60
CA ASN A 18 -16.29 5.17 0.15
C ASN A 18 -16.85 3.80 -0.26
N VAL A 19 -16.42 2.71 0.38
CA VAL A 19 -16.93 1.35 0.10
C VAL A 19 -18.44 1.27 0.35
N THR A 20 -18.91 1.78 1.49
CA THR A 20 -20.34 1.78 1.84
C THR A 20 -21.17 2.70 0.96
N SER A 21 -20.61 3.82 0.50
CA SER A 21 -21.27 4.73 -0.45
C SER A 21 -21.56 4.10 -1.82
N LEU A 22 -20.80 3.07 -2.19
CA LEU A 22 -21.00 2.27 -3.40
C LEU A 22 -21.99 1.12 -3.19
N GLY A 23 -22.54 0.95 -1.99
CA GLY A 23 -23.49 -0.10 -1.66
C GLY A 23 -22.85 -1.41 -1.18
N PHE A 24 -21.54 -1.43 -0.94
CA PHE A 24 -20.85 -2.61 -0.42
C PHE A 24 -20.85 -2.64 1.12
N PRO A 25 -20.66 -3.82 1.74
CA PRO A 25 -20.58 -3.95 3.19
C PRO A 25 -19.40 -3.18 3.79
N ALA A 26 -19.59 -2.59 4.99
CA ALA A 26 -18.52 -1.92 5.73
C ALA A 26 -17.34 -2.87 6.03
N ASP A 27 -17.64 -4.14 6.34
CA ASP A 27 -16.65 -5.19 6.59
C ASP A 27 -15.67 -5.36 5.42
N LEU A 28 -16.10 -5.16 4.17
CA LEU A 28 -15.20 -5.17 3.02
C LEU A 28 -14.16 -4.05 3.13
N GLY A 29 -14.61 -2.83 3.48
CA GLY A 29 -13.72 -1.69 3.71
C GLY A 29 -12.75 -1.91 4.87
N GLU A 30 -13.20 -2.58 5.94
CA GLU A 30 -12.33 -2.96 7.06
C GLU A 30 -11.23 -3.94 6.64
N GLN A 31 -11.57 -4.97 5.87
CA GLN A 31 -10.60 -5.95 5.39
C GLN A 31 -9.62 -5.29 4.40
N CYS A 32 -10.10 -4.43 3.50
CA CYS A 32 -9.25 -3.66 2.62
C CYS A 32 -8.26 -2.78 3.40
N ALA A 33 -8.72 -2.09 4.46
CA ALA A 33 -7.84 -1.29 5.30
C ALA A 33 -6.76 -2.14 5.98
N LYS A 34 -7.11 -3.32 6.49
CA LYS A 34 -6.13 -4.23 7.11
C LYS A 34 -5.08 -4.70 6.11
N GLN A 35 -5.50 -5.07 4.89
CA GLN A 35 -4.61 -5.58 3.85
C GLN A 35 -3.68 -4.50 3.27
N LEU A 36 -4.19 -3.30 3.06
CA LEU A 36 -3.42 -2.17 2.51
C LEU A 36 -2.35 -1.65 3.49
N GLY A 37 -2.58 -1.79 4.79
CA GLY A 37 -1.57 -1.63 5.84
C GLY A 37 -0.99 -0.22 6.05
N SER A 38 -1.34 0.77 5.22
CA SER A 38 -0.83 2.14 5.33
C SER A 38 -1.84 3.20 4.90
N PRO A 39 -1.81 4.42 5.48
CA PRO A 39 -2.70 5.51 5.08
C PRO A 39 -2.56 5.88 3.60
N LYS A 40 -1.33 5.84 3.07
CA LYS A 40 -1.04 6.11 1.66
C LYS A 40 -1.75 5.12 0.73
N ALA A 41 -1.70 3.83 1.04
CA ALA A 41 -2.37 2.79 0.26
C ALA A 41 -3.90 2.90 0.36
N MET A 42 -4.44 3.19 1.55
CA MET A 42 -5.88 3.44 1.74
C MET A 42 -6.38 4.67 0.97
N ASN A 43 -5.57 5.74 0.89
CA ASN A 43 -5.89 6.93 0.12
C ASN A 43 -5.90 6.64 -1.38
N ARG A 44 -4.96 5.82 -1.89
CA ARG A 44 -4.97 5.34 -3.29
C ARG A 44 -6.25 4.56 -3.59
N MET A 45 -6.58 3.59 -2.74
CA MET A 45 -7.79 2.79 -2.87
C MET A 45 -9.05 3.67 -2.82
N SER A 46 -9.11 4.64 -1.90
CA SER A 46 -10.23 5.58 -1.80
C SER A 46 -10.40 6.43 -3.06
N ALA A 47 -9.29 6.85 -3.70
CA ALA A 47 -9.32 7.57 -4.95
C ALA A 47 -9.88 6.69 -6.07
N TYR A 48 -9.38 5.46 -6.23
CA TYR A 48 -9.91 4.49 -7.20
C TYR A 48 -11.43 4.31 -7.05
N LEU A 49 -11.92 4.05 -5.83
CA LEU A 49 -13.36 3.87 -5.57
C LEU A 49 -14.19 5.10 -5.97
N SER A 50 -13.64 6.30 -5.81
CA SER A 50 -14.33 7.55 -6.14
C SER A 50 -14.40 7.82 -7.64
N TYR A 51 -13.34 7.45 -8.38
CA TYR A 51 -13.23 7.67 -9.83
C TYR A 51 -13.92 6.56 -10.62
N GLU A 52 -13.56 5.30 -10.36
CA GLU A 52 -13.99 4.15 -11.15
C GLU A 52 -15.38 3.64 -10.76
N LYS A 53 -15.77 3.86 -9.49
CA LYS A 53 -17.07 3.42 -8.94
C LYS A 53 -17.37 1.95 -9.31
N PRO A 54 -16.51 1.01 -8.87
CA PRO A 54 -16.64 -0.40 -9.23
C PRO A 54 -18.03 -0.94 -8.85
N LYS A 55 -18.56 -1.81 -9.71
CA LYS A 55 -19.92 -2.36 -9.56
C LYS A 55 -19.95 -3.73 -8.90
N SER A 56 -18.79 -4.29 -8.55
CA SER A 56 -18.68 -5.61 -7.97
C SER A 56 -17.57 -5.65 -6.92
N VAL A 57 -17.69 -6.61 -5.99
CA VAL A 57 -16.71 -6.80 -4.91
C VAL A 57 -15.39 -7.29 -5.49
N GLU A 58 -15.42 -8.08 -6.56
CA GLU A 58 -14.25 -8.60 -7.25
C GLU A 58 -13.35 -7.46 -7.74
N LEU A 59 -13.91 -6.42 -8.37
CA LEU A 59 -13.14 -5.26 -8.84
C LEU A 59 -12.51 -4.47 -7.68
N VAL A 60 -13.22 -4.36 -6.54
CA VAL A 60 -12.68 -3.72 -5.34
C VAL A 60 -11.49 -4.51 -4.79
N VAL A 61 -11.62 -5.83 -4.72
CA VAL A 61 -10.57 -6.71 -4.19
C VAL A 61 -9.38 -6.80 -5.16
N ASP A 62 -9.64 -6.85 -6.46
CA ASP A 62 -8.60 -6.89 -7.49
C ASP A 62 -7.71 -5.66 -7.43
N GLU A 63 -8.31 -4.46 -7.38
CA GLU A 63 -7.53 -3.22 -7.23
C GLU A 63 -6.76 -3.17 -5.91
N MET A 64 -7.37 -3.62 -4.81
CA MET A 64 -6.67 -3.70 -3.52
C MET A 64 -5.42 -4.58 -3.62
N LEU A 65 -5.53 -5.75 -4.26
CA LEU A 65 -4.39 -6.66 -4.48
C LEU A 65 -3.36 -6.07 -5.45
N ALA A 66 -3.79 -5.34 -6.48
CA ALA A 66 -2.89 -4.64 -7.39
C ALA A 66 -2.06 -3.58 -6.63
N ILE A 67 -2.69 -2.77 -5.77
CA ILE A 67 -2.00 -1.78 -4.92
C ILE A 67 -1.01 -2.47 -3.98
N CYS A 68 -1.39 -3.57 -3.34
CA CYS A 68 -0.48 -4.34 -2.47
C CYS A 68 0.73 -4.85 -3.26
N SER A 69 0.51 -5.44 -4.44
CA SER A 69 1.55 -6.01 -5.29
C SER A 69 2.54 -4.94 -5.77
N GLU A 70 2.05 -3.75 -6.14
CA GLU A 70 2.93 -2.63 -6.51
C GLU A 70 3.81 -2.16 -5.35
N ILE A 71 3.26 -2.10 -4.13
CA ILE A 71 4.00 -1.70 -2.93
C ILE A 71 5.07 -2.73 -2.60
N GLU A 72 4.74 -4.03 -2.70
CA GLU A 72 5.68 -5.13 -2.50
C GLU A 72 6.79 -5.10 -3.53
N ALA A 73 6.47 -5.00 -4.82
CA ALA A 73 7.46 -4.90 -5.89
C ALA A 73 8.40 -3.69 -5.72
N TRP A 74 7.87 -2.55 -5.28
CA TRP A 74 8.70 -1.37 -4.96
C TRP A 74 9.63 -1.63 -3.77
N ARG A 75 9.14 -2.31 -2.73
CA ARG A 75 9.92 -2.67 -1.55
C ARG A 75 11.03 -3.66 -1.87
N GLU A 76 10.75 -4.66 -2.68
CA GLU A 76 11.73 -5.65 -3.15
C GLU A 76 12.80 -5.01 -4.02
N LYS A 77 12.41 -4.15 -4.97
CA LYS A 77 13.36 -3.40 -5.77
C LYS A 77 14.30 -2.57 -4.91
N LYS A 78 13.75 -1.85 -3.92
CA LYS A 78 14.55 -1.05 -3.01
C LYS A 78 15.48 -1.91 -2.14
N SER A 79 15.03 -3.07 -1.66
CA SER A 79 15.92 -3.96 -0.89
C SER A 79 17.00 -4.58 -1.78
N ALA A 80 16.70 -4.86 -3.05
CA ALA A 80 17.68 -5.33 -4.02
C ALA A 80 18.71 -4.23 -4.35
N GLU A 81 18.28 -2.97 -4.47
CA GLU A 81 19.16 -1.82 -4.62
C GLU A 81 20.02 -1.60 -3.37
N GLU A 82 19.47 -1.73 -2.16
CA GLU A 82 20.22 -1.62 -0.90
C GLU A 82 21.19 -2.80 -0.70
N ALA A 83 20.83 -4.01 -1.10
CA ALA A 83 21.71 -5.17 -1.11
C ALA A 83 22.84 -5.02 -2.14
N ASN A 84 22.53 -4.51 -3.33
CA ASN A 84 23.53 -4.16 -4.34
C ASN A 84 24.41 -2.98 -3.93
N ALA A 85 23.88 -2.01 -3.17
CA ALA A 85 24.65 -0.89 -2.62
C ALA A 85 25.62 -1.38 -1.53
N LYS A 86 25.20 -2.30 -0.66
CA LYS A 86 26.10 -3.00 0.27
C LYS A 86 27.15 -3.85 -0.44
N TYR A 87 26.80 -4.47 -1.57
CA TYR A 87 27.75 -5.23 -2.38
C TYR A 87 28.75 -4.32 -3.11
N ASN A 88 28.31 -3.14 -3.56
CA ASN A 88 29.16 -2.13 -4.18
C ASN A 88 30.10 -1.45 -3.17
N GLU A 89 29.74 -1.32 -1.89
CA GLU A 89 30.67 -0.86 -0.84
C GLU A 89 31.82 -1.87 -0.61
N ILE A 90 31.54 -3.17 -0.62
CA ILE A 90 32.58 -4.22 -0.47
C ILE A 90 33.46 -4.29 -1.72
N LEU A 91 32.89 -4.10 -2.93
CA LEU A 91 33.65 -4.13 -4.18
C LEU A 91 34.51 -2.87 -4.39
N TYR A 92 34.07 -1.69 -3.91
CA TYR A 92 34.85 -0.44 -4.03
C TYR A 92 35.91 -0.24 -2.92
N TYR A 93 35.67 -0.75 -1.69
CA TYR A 93 36.64 -0.61 -0.59
C TYR A 93 37.49 -1.87 -0.34
N GLY A 94 37.24 -2.99 -1.02
CA GLY A 94 37.90 -4.28 -0.79
C GLY A 94 39.05 -4.66 -1.74
N LEU A 95 39.51 -3.76 -2.62
CA LEU A 95 40.56 -4.08 -3.61
C LEU A 95 41.64 -2.99 -3.68
N ASN A 96 42.20 -2.62 -2.52
CA ASN A 96 43.33 -1.71 -2.43
C ASN A 96 44.40 -2.11 -1.39
N ASP A 97 44.48 -3.39 -1.03
CA ASP A 97 45.59 -3.95 -0.25
C ASP A 97 46.11 -5.23 -0.90
N ILE A 98 46.88 -5.13 -2.00
CA ILE A 98 48.09 -5.93 -2.31
C ILE A 98 49.03 -5.07 -3.17
#